data_AF-A0A661WCV5-F1
#
_entry.id   AF-A0A661WCV5-F1
#
_cell.length_a   1.000
_cell.length_b   1.000
_cell.length_c   1.000
_cell.angle_alpha   90.00
_cell.angle_beta   90.00
_cell.angle_gamma   90.00
#
_symmetry.space_group_name_H-M   'P 1'
#
loop_
_entity.id
_entity.type
_entity.pdbx_description
1 polymer ?
#
loop_
_entity_poly.entity_id
_entity_poly.type
_entity_poly.pdbx_seq_one_letter_code
_entity_poly.pdbx_strand_id
1 'polypeptide(L)'
;MSQIGKSQPRIDALDKVLGKANYSGDLTMPDMLYMKILFAGRPHAIVKSIDTSKAARMDGVVLVLTSADVPVNEYGLQIPDQPVLCGPDSDIPFADRVRFVGDQVAAVIAETEEIAAAACDLIEVDYEDLPLLLDPYESARKGSMLLHPDKEDNVYKSLRIRKGDLEAGFEAADLVVEGEYHTPVQEHAYLEPEAGLAFIDDQDRVTIAAAGQWSFDEQKQIAHSLGLERDQVRIIHPTIGGAFGGREDLSIQVVFGLAVYRLREEGILRPVKIVWSREESIIGHHKRHAYHIKTRWGATRDGMITAAEVDIVADGGAYMYTSNKVLANALISSTSVYNIPNVKIDAQVVATNKVPGGAFRGFGGPQGAFAAESQMNKLAEQLGMDPVELRVKNAMNKDSLTSVQSPLPGVANVTEVLERCAHESFWVKEDGSWHKKPLRSEEVNDVLKRGFGYACGIKNIGFSA
;
A
#
# COMPACT_ATOMS: atom_id res chain seq x y z
N MET A 1 -14.67 9.70 37.51
CA MET A 1 -13.38 8.96 37.41
C MET A 1 -12.94 8.94 35.97
N SER A 2 -11.68 9.24 35.68
CA SER A 2 -11.15 9.17 34.31
C SER A 2 -11.21 7.74 33.77
N GLN A 3 -11.72 7.59 32.54
CA GLN A 3 -11.71 6.34 31.77
C GLN A 3 -10.45 6.21 30.88
N ILE A 4 -9.70 7.30 30.69
CA ILE A 4 -8.50 7.34 29.86
C ILE A 4 -7.41 6.45 30.49
N GLY A 5 -6.79 5.58 29.67
CA GLY A 5 -5.73 4.66 30.10
C GLY A 5 -6.22 3.34 30.71
N LYS A 6 -7.53 3.10 30.81
CA LYS A 6 -8.09 1.84 31.33
C LYS A 6 -8.44 0.88 30.19
N SER A 7 -8.25 -0.42 30.44
CA SER A 7 -8.73 -1.48 29.54
C SER A 7 -10.25 -1.54 29.58
N GLN A 8 -10.90 -1.05 28.53
CA GLN A 8 -12.35 -1.07 28.37
C GLN A 8 -12.73 -1.94 27.17
N PRO A 9 -13.80 -2.76 27.25
CA PRO A 9 -14.34 -3.44 26.08
C PRO A 9 -14.71 -2.41 25.01
N ARG A 10 -14.39 -2.70 23.74
CA ARG A 10 -14.84 -1.87 22.63
C ARG A 10 -16.36 -1.93 22.51
N ILE A 11 -16.98 -0.82 22.11
CA ILE A 11 -18.44 -0.72 21.95
C ILE A 11 -19.01 -1.74 20.95
N ASP A 12 -18.20 -2.13 19.97
CA ASP A 12 -18.54 -3.05 18.88
C ASP A 12 -18.12 -4.51 19.16
N ALA A 13 -17.60 -4.80 20.36
CA ALA A 13 -17.07 -6.13 20.68
C ALA A 13 -18.17 -7.20 20.78
N LEU A 14 -19.30 -6.87 21.41
CA LEU A 14 -20.37 -7.84 21.67
C LEU A 14 -20.98 -8.36 20.37
N ASP A 15 -21.27 -7.48 19.43
CA ASP A 15 -21.87 -7.89 18.14
C ASP A 15 -20.92 -8.75 17.32
N LYS A 16 -19.61 -8.48 17.37
CA LYS A 16 -18.60 -9.29 16.66
C LYS A 16 -18.51 -10.71 17.23
N VAL A 17 -18.46 -10.87 18.55
CA VAL A 17 -18.34 -12.21 19.16
C VAL A 17 -19.63 -13.02 19.08
N LEU A 18 -20.78 -12.36 18.91
CA LEU A 18 -22.08 -13.01 18.72
C LEU A 18 -22.44 -13.24 17.25
N GLY A 19 -21.60 -12.82 16.29
CA GLY A 19 -21.90 -12.90 14.86
C GLY A 19 -23.07 -12.00 14.41
N LYS A 20 -23.32 -10.90 15.14
CA LYS A 20 -24.37 -9.91 14.83
C LYS A 20 -23.86 -8.68 14.09
N ALA A 21 -22.55 -8.49 14.04
CA ALA A 21 -21.94 -7.41 13.29
C ALA A 21 -22.06 -7.71 11.79
N ASN A 22 -22.72 -6.85 11.03
CA ASN A 22 -22.86 -7.00 9.58
C ASN A 22 -21.63 -6.44 8.87
N TYR A 23 -20.88 -7.32 8.22
CA TYR A 23 -19.78 -7.00 7.33
C TYR A 23 -20.29 -6.72 5.91
N SER A 24 -19.42 -6.22 5.02
CA SER A 24 -19.85 -5.86 3.66
C SER A 24 -20.39 -7.06 2.89
N GLY A 25 -19.81 -8.25 3.08
CA GLY A 25 -20.30 -9.50 2.48
C GLY A 25 -21.64 -9.99 3.03
N ASP A 26 -22.04 -9.56 4.23
CA ASP A 26 -23.30 -9.96 4.88
C ASP A 26 -24.49 -9.13 4.40
N LEU A 27 -24.23 -7.98 3.75
CA LEU A 27 -25.29 -7.09 3.30
C LEU A 27 -26.16 -7.77 2.23
N THR A 28 -27.48 -7.60 2.36
CA THR A 28 -28.48 -8.12 1.43
C THR A 28 -29.62 -7.13 1.29
N MET A 29 -30.22 -7.05 0.11
CA MET A 29 -31.48 -6.36 -0.12
C MET A 29 -32.42 -7.25 -0.96
N PRO A 30 -33.73 -7.06 -0.87
CA PRO A 30 -34.69 -7.77 -1.72
C PRO A 30 -34.39 -7.54 -3.20
N ASP A 31 -34.58 -8.58 -4.00
CA ASP A 31 -34.47 -8.53 -5.47
C ASP A 31 -33.11 -8.02 -6.01
N MET A 32 -32.03 -8.27 -5.25
CA MET A 32 -30.68 -7.88 -5.66
C MET A 32 -30.12 -8.79 -6.76
N LEU A 33 -29.28 -8.20 -7.60
CA LEU A 33 -28.46 -8.83 -8.61
C LEU A 33 -27.05 -9.10 -8.09
N TYR A 34 -26.29 -9.90 -8.82
CA TYR A 34 -24.92 -10.29 -8.48
C TYR A 34 -23.96 -9.88 -9.59
N MET A 35 -22.84 -9.28 -9.20
CA MET A 35 -21.81 -8.82 -10.12
C MET A 35 -20.57 -9.73 -10.07
N LYS A 36 -20.02 -10.01 -11.26
CA LYS A 36 -18.71 -10.63 -11.44
C LYS A 36 -17.85 -9.75 -12.35
N ILE A 37 -16.55 -9.70 -12.08
CA ILE A 37 -15.58 -8.93 -12.86
C ILE A 37 -14.72 -9.90 -13.67
N LEU A 38 -14.53 -9.58 -14.95
CA LEU A 38 -13.52 -10.20 -15.79
C LEU A 38 -12.20 -9.46 -15.61
N PHE A 39 -11.25 -10.07 -14.91
CA PHE A 39 -9.88 -9.60 -14.83
C PHE A 39 -9.12 -9.90 -16.13
N ALA A 40 -8.15 -9.07 -16.47
CA ALA A 40 -7.41 -9.19 -17.70
C ALA A 40 -6.62 -10.50 -17.81
N GLY A 41 -6.07 -11.00 -16.70
CA GLY A 41 -5.21 -12.20 -16.71
C GLY A 41 -3.95 -12.06 -17.56
N ARG A 42 -3.65 -10.84 -18.03
CA ARG A 42 -2.52 -10.48 -18.90
C ARG A 42 -1.68 -9.41 -18.20
N PRO A 43 -0.34 -9.53 -18.18
CA PRO A 43 0.50 -8.55 -17.50
C PRO A 43 0.68 -7.25 -18.30
N HIS A 44 0.59 -7.28 -19.63
CA HIS A 44 0.66 -6.09 -20.47
C HIS A 44 0.11 -6.36 -21.86
N ALA A 45 -0.97 -5.69 -22.25
CA ALA A 45 -1.56 -5.87 -23.57
C ALA A 45 -2.45 -4.68 -23.97
N ILE A 46 -2.66 -4.50 -25.26
CA ILE A 46 -3.75 -3.65 -25.79
C ILE A 46 -4.98 -4.54 -26.00
N VAL A 47 -6.12 -4.13 -25.45
CA VAL A 47 -7.43 -4.73 -25.72
C VAL A 47 -7.93 -4.22 -27.07
N LYS A 48 -7.92 -5.07 -28.08
CA LYS A 48 -8.32 -4.70 -29.46
C LYS A 48 -9.82 -4.69 -29.64
N SER A 49 -10.51 -5.65 -29.01
CA SER A 49 -11.97 -5.77 -29.03
C SER A 49 -12.47 -6.62 -27.86
N ILE A 50 -13.72 -6.41 -27.47
CA ILE A 50 -14.44 -7.18 -26.45
C ILE A 50 -15.78 -7.62 -27.06
N ASP A 51 -16.00 -8.92 -27.25
CA ASP A 51 -17.29 -9.48 -27.64
C ASP A 51 -18.04 -9.99 -26.41
N THR A 52 -19.07 -9.23 -26.00
CA THR A 52 -19.96 -9.56 -24.89
C THR A 52 -21.21 -10.32 -25.34
N SER A 53 -21.38 -10.60 -26.63
CA SER A 53 -22.66 -11.00 -27.20
C SER A 53 -23.16 -12.37 -26.70
N LYS A 54 -22.26 -13.31 -26.40
CA LYS A 54 -22.61 -14.61 -25.81
C LYS A 54 -23.05 -14.45 -24.35
N ALA A 55 -22.28 -13.68 -23.57
CA ALA A 55 -22.61 -13.38 -22.18
C ALA A 55 -23.96 -12.64 -22.07
N ALA A 56 -24.17 -11.59 -22.86
CA ALA A 56 -25.38 -10.78 -22.84
C ALA A 56 -26.66 -11.55 -23.25
N ARG A 57 -26.53 -12.64 -24.02
CA ARG A 57 -27.66 -13.50 -24.41
C ARG A 57 -27.93 -14.65 -23.42
N MET A 58 -27.09 -14.83 -22.41
CA MET A 58 -27.27 -15.89 -21.44
C MET A 58 -28.48 -15.59 -20.54
N ASP A 59 -29.38 -16.55 -20.40
CA ASP A 59 -30.56 -16.41 -19.54
C ASP A 59 -30.16 -16.06 -18.10
N GLY A 60 -30.73 -14.98 -17.59
CA GLY A 60 -30.44 -14.45 -16.25
C GLY A 60 -29.32 -13.41 -16.19
N VAL A 61 -28.65 -13.10 -17.30
CA VAL A 61 -27.79 -11.90 -17.39
C VAL A 61 -28.66 -10.67 -17.63
N VAL A 62 -28.44 -9.62 -16.84
CA VAL A 62 -29.20 -8.36 -16.91
C VAL A 62 -28.41 -7.29 -17.63
N LEU A 63 -27.11 -7.20 -17.37
CA LEU A 63 -26.24 -6.17 -17.94
C LEU A 63 -24.80 -6.69 -18.05
N VAL A 64 -24.11 -6.32 -19.12
CA VAL A 64 -22.66 -6.50 -19.27
C VAL A 64 -22.05 -5.13 -19.53
N LEU A 65 -21.04 -4.76 -18.75
CA LEU A 65 -20.34 -3.49 -18.82
C LEU A 65 -18.94 -3.67 -19.40
N THR A 66 -18.52 -2.68 -20.18
CA THR A 66 -17.19 -2.54 -20.78
C THR A 66 -16.68 -1.11 -20.57
N SER A 67 -15.47 -0.82 -21.05
CA SER A 67 -14.90 0.53 -21.11
C SER A 67 -15.81 1.57 -21.76
N ALA A 68 -16.61 1.18 -22.77
CA ALA A 68 -17.55 2.06 -23.47
C ALA A 68 -18.67 2.59 -22.55
N ASP A 69 -18.94 1.87 -21.46
CA ASP A 69 -19.98 2.23 -20.50
C ASP A 69 -19.46 3.18 -19.41
N VAL A 70 -18.18 3.54 -19.38
CA VAL A 70 -17.63 4.40 -18.32
C VAL A 70 -17.61 5.87 -18.78
N PRO A 71 -18.39 6.78 -18.16
CA PRO A 71 -18.45 8.19 -18.62
C PRO A 71 -17.09 8.90 -18.60
N VAL A 72 -16.30 8.67 -17.55
CA VAL A 72 -14.91 9.13 -17.43
C VAL A 72 -14.08 7.93 -16.99
N ASN A 73 -13.46 7.24 -17.94
CA ASN A 73 -12.82 5.94 -17.71
C ASN A 73 -11.43 6.03 -17.06
N GLU A 74 -11.34 6.74 -15.94
CA GLU A 74 -10.14 6.83 -15.13
C GLU A 74 -10.48 7.06 -13.66
N TYR A 75 -9.62 6.59 -12.77
CA TYR A 75 -9.65 6.87 -11.34
C TYR A 75 -8.25 6.71 -10.74
N GLY A 76 -8.12 7.13 -9.48
CA GLY A 76 -6.89 6.96 -8.70
C GLY A 76 -6.77 8.05 -7.63
N LEU A 77 -6.27 7.67 -6.45
CA LEU A 77 -6.29 8.53 -5.27
C LEU A 77 -5.33 9.72 -5.38
N GLN A 78 -4.15 9.51 -5.98
CA GLN A 78 -3.14 10.57 -6.15
C GLN A 78 -3.21 11.22 -7.54
N ILE A 79 -3.39 10.40 -8.58
CA ILE A 79 -3.61 10.82 -9.97
C ILE A 79 -4.61 9.84 -10.59
N PRO A 80 -5.44 10.27 -11.55
CA PRO A 80 -6.36 9.39 -12.26
C PRO A 80 -5.62 8.65 -13.37
N ASP A 81 -4.81 7.65 -13.03
CA ASP A 81 -3.99 6.90 -14.00
C ASP A 81 -4.49 5.49 -14.29
N GLN A 82 -5.51 5.01 -13.57
CA GLN A 82 -6.09 3.67 -13.77
C GLN A 82 -7.45 3.72 -14.47
N PRO A 83 -7.65 2.99 -15.58
CA PRO A 83 -8.96 2.81 -16.18
C PRO A 83 -9.91 2.05 -15.24
N VAL A 84 -11.19 2.42 -15.20
CA VAL A 84 -12.22 1.65 -14.46
C VAL A 84 -12.38 0.28 -15.10
N LEU A 85 -12.50 0.25 -16.43
CA LEU A 85 -12.48 -0.95 -17.24
C LEU A 85 -11.52 -0.73 -18.43
N CYS A 86 -10.55 -1.60 -18.60
CA CYS A 86 -9.62 -1.60 -19.72
C CYS A 86 -10.31 -2.10 -20.99
N GLY A 87 -10.33 -1.28 -22.04
CA GLY A 87 -10.95 -1.67 -23.30
C GLY A 87 -10.99 -0.53 -24.33
N PRO A 88 -11.40 -0.84 -25.56
CA PRO A 88 -11.58 0.15 -26.61
C PRO A 88 -12.74 1.11 -26.30
N ASP A 89 -12.98 2.08 -27.18
CA ASP A 89 -14.16 2.97 -27.13
C ASP A 89 -14.26 3.85 -25.87
N SER A 90 -13.12 4.04 -25.19
CA SER A 90 -12.98 5.04 -24.14
C SER A 90 -12.42 6.35 -24.69
N ASP A 91 -12.96 7.47 -24.22
CA ASP A 91 -12.42 8.80 -24.52
C ASP A 91 -11.10 9.11 -23.78
N ILE A 92 -10.73 8.30 -22.79
CA ILE A 92 -9.47 8.43 -22.07
C ILE A 92 -8.34 7.77 -22.87
N PRO A 93 -7.28 8.51 -23.25
CA PRO A 93 -6.17 7.95 -24.00
C PRO A 93 -5.53 6.75 -23.30
N PHE A 94 -5.25 5.68 -24.06
CA PHE A 94 -4.59 4.48 -23.56
C PHE A 94 -5.35 3.73 -22.45
N ALA A 95 -6.66 3.97 -22.30
CA ALA A 95 -7.53 3.17 -21.44
C ALA A 95 -7.80 1.77 -22.01
N ASP A 96 -7.46 1.53 -23.28
CA ASP A 96 -7.45 0.22 -23.94
C ASP A 96 -6.30 -0.69 -23.47
N ARG A 97 -5.40 -0.20 -22.61
CA ARG A 97 -4.22 -0.97 -22.16
C ARG A 97 -4.44 -1.60 -20.81
N VAL A 98 -4.22 -2.90 -20.76
CA VAL A 98 -3.95 -3.67 -19.55
C VAL A 98 -2.49 -3.49 -19.17
N ARG A 99 -2.20 -3.14 -17.92
CA ARG A 99 -0.85 -2.87 -17.39
C ARG A 99 -0.44 -3.84 -16.29
N PHE A 100 -1.37 -4.60 -15.72
CA PHE A 100 -1.10 -5.75 -14.86
C PHE A 100 -2.24 -6.77 -14.90
N VAL A 101 -1.98 -7.98 -14.38
CA VAL A 101 -2.91 -9.12 -14.44
C VAL A 101 -4.28 -8.88 -13.80
N GLY A 102 -4.37 -7.95 -12.85
CA GLY A 102 -5.58 -7.61 -12.10
C GLY A 102 -6.32 -6.39 -12.62
N ASP A 103 -5.95 -5.84 -13.79
CA ASP A 103 -6.80 -4.86 -14.46
C ASP A 103 -8.16 -5.47 -14.79
N GLN A 104 -9.21 -4.66 -14.66
CA GLN A 104 -10.59 -5.09 -14.91
C GLN A 104 -10.92 -4.77 -16.37
N VAL A 105 -11.56 -5.68 -17.10
CA VAL A 105 -11.85 -5.53 -18.54
C VAL A 105 -13.34 -5.43 -18.82
N ALA A 106 -14.13 -6.20 -18.09
CA ALA A 106 -15.59 -6.17 -18.17
C ALA A 106 -16.21 -6.54 -16.81
N ALA A 107 -17.49 -6.22 -16.64
CA ALA A 107 -18.28 -6.68 -15.51
C ALA A 107 -19.63 -7.23 -15.97
N VAL A 108 -20.08 -8.33 -15.38
CA VAL A 108 -21.38 -8.95 -15.65
C VAL A 108 -22.26 -8.80 -14.43
N ILE A 109 -23.51 -8.41 -14.64
CA ILE A 109 -24.56 -8.34 -13.62
C ILE A 109 -25.65 -9.34 -13.99
N ALA A 110 -25.98 -10.25 -13.07
CA ALA A 110 -26.92 -11.35 -13.31
C ALA A 110 -27.80 -11.67 -12.08
N GLU A 111 -28.80 -12.53 -12.30
CA GLU A 111 -29.76 -12.98 -11.27
C GLU A 111 -29.11 -13.78 -10.12
N THR A 112 -27.97 -14.43 -10.38
CA THR A 112 -27.23 -15.23 -9.38
C THR A 112 -25.73 -15.07 -9.58
N GLU A 113 -24.96 -15.35 -8.53
CA GLU A 113 -23.49 -15.33 -8.59
C GLU A 113 -22.96 -16.35 -9.60
N GLU A 114 -23.57 -17.53 -9.68
CA GLU A 114 -23.19 -18.60 -10.60
C GLU A 114 -23.42 -18.21 -12.08
N ILE A 115 -24.54 -17.53 -12.37
CA ILE A 115 -24.81 -17.02 -13.73
C ILE A 115 -23.83 -15.90 -14.08
N ALA A 116 -23.54 -14.98 -13.15
CA ALA A 116 -22.58 -13.91 -13.40
C ALA A 116 -21.18 -14.48 -13.71
N ALA A 117 -20.74 -15.48 -12.93
CA ALA A 117 -19.48 -16.17 -13.16
C ALA A 117 -19.43 -16.90 -14.50
N ALA A 118 -20.44 -17.71 -14.81
CA ALA A 118 -20.50 -18.46 -16.07
C ALA A 118 -20.59 -17.53 -17.30
N ALA A 119 -21.27 -16.39 -17.18
CA ALA A 119 -21.37 -15.40 -18.25
C ALA A 119 -20.06 -14.64 -18.46
N CYS A 120 -19.28 -14.35 -17.40
CA CYS A 120 -17.93 -13.79 -17.54
C CYS A 120 -17.03 -14.68 -18.40
N ASP A 121 -17.12 -16.00 -18.26
CA ASP A 121 -16.34 -16.98 -19.06
C ASP A 121 -16.72 -16.99 -20.55
N LEU A 122 -17.87 -16.42 -20.92
CA LEU A 122 -18.36 -16.32 -22.31
C LEU A 122 -17.92 -15.03 -23.02
N ILE A 123 -17.30 -14.08 -22.31
CA ILE A 123 -16.78 -12.85 -22.90
C ILE A 123 -15.47 -13.17 -23.63
N GLU A 124 -15.41 -12.83 -24.92
CA GLU A 124 -14.21 -13.03 -25.73
C GLU A 124 -13.46 -11.69 -25.86
N VAL A 125 -12.20 -11.68 -25.44
CA VAL A 125 -11.34 -10.49 -25.49
C VAL A 125 -10.16 -10.75 -26.42
N ASP A 126 -10.00 -9.90 -27.42
CA ASP A 126 -8.84 -9.93 -28.31
C ASP A 126 -7.73 -9.03 -27.77
N TYR A 127 -6.54 -9.59 -27.56
CA TYR A 127 -5.39 -8.92 -26.98
C TYR A 127 -4.22 -8.86 -27.98
N GLU A 128 -3.56 -7.72 -28.02
CA GLU A 128 -2.22 -7.57 -28.57
C GLU A 128 -1.21 -7.44 -27.41
N ASP A 129 -0.49 -8.52 -27.13
CA ASP A 129 0.50 -8.55 -26.04
C ASP A 129 1.64 -7.55 -26.27
N LEU A 130 2.03 -6.85 -25.20
CA LEU A 130 3.11 -5.86 -25.21
C LEU A 130 4.32 -6.37 -24.42
N PRO A 131 5.54 -5.84 -24.67
CA PRO A 131 6.73 -6.18 -23.88
C PRO A 131 6.54 -5.88 -22.39
N LEU A 132 7.24 -6.60 -21.50
CA LEU A 132 7.11 -6.42 -20.05
C LEU A 132 8.25 -5.57 -19.47
N LEU A 133 7.90 -4.74 -18.49
CA LEU A 133 8.81 -4.02 -17.62
C LEU A 133 8.61 -4.53 -16.19
N LEU A 134 9.48 -5.44 -15.75
CA LEU A 134 9.39 -6.06 -14.42
C LEU A 134 10.51 -5.64 -13.47
N ASP A 135 11.62 -5.10 -13.98
CA ASP A 135 12.70 -4.56 -13.16
C ASP A 135 12.53 -3.03 -13.05
N PRO A 136 12.34 -2.46 -11.84
CA PRO A 136 12.23 -1.01 -11.67
C PRO A 136 13.50 -0.26 -12.10
N TYR A 137 14.69 -0.87 -12.05
CA TYR A 137 15.90 -0.23 -12.57
C TYR A 137 15.90 -0.15 -14.09
N GLU A 138 15.41 -1.17 -14.78
CA GLU A 138 15.27 -1.14 -16.25
C GLU A 138 14.17 -0.17 -16.68
N SER A 139 13.05 -0.17 -15.95
CA SER A 139 11.93 0.73 -16.19
C SER A 139 12.29 2.22 -16.00
N ALA A 140 13.18 2.55 -15.06
CA ALA A 140 13.64 3.92 -14.84
C ALA A 140 14.72 4.39 -15.83
N ARG A 141 15.25 3.53 -16.72
CA ARG A 141 16.30 3.93 -17.66
C ARG A 141 15.74 4.89 -18.70
N LYS A 142 16.52 5.93 -19.03
CA LYS A 142 16.20 6.81 -20.16
C LYS A 142 16.05 6.00 -21.45
N GLY A 143 14.89 6.15 -22.11
CA GLY A 143 14.58 5.44 -23.35
C GLY A 143 14.01 4.03 -23.15
N SER A 144 13.68 3.63 -21.91
CA SER A 144 12.83 2.45 -21.67
C SER A 144 11.48 2.63 -22.38
N MET A 145 10.81 1.52 -22.67
CA MET A 145 9.39 1.57 -23.03
C MET A 145 8.61 2.28 -21.92
N LEU A 146 7.60 3.07 -22.29
CA LEU A 146 6.73 3.72 -21.32
C LEU A 146 5.55 2.80 -21.00
N LEU A 147 5.33 2.51 -19.72
CA LEU A 147 4.14 1.79 -19.26
C LEU A 147 2.87 2.65 -19.45
N HIS A 148 3.02 3.95 -19.22
CA HIS A 148 1.99 4.97 -19.45
C HIS A 148 2.45 5.87 -20.62
N PRO A 149 1.97 5.63 -21.86
CA PRO A 149 2.51 6.29 -23.05
C PRO A 149 2.28 7.81 -23.11
N ASP A 150 1.39 8.32 -22.28
CA ASP A 150 1.10 9.74 -22.08
C ASP A 150 2.07 10.43 -21.12
N LYS A 151 3.01 9.70 -20.49
CA LYS A 151 4.01 10.24 -19.57
C LYS A 151 5.38 10.40 -20.25
N GLU A 152 6.26 11.18 -19.63
CA GLU A 152 7.62 11.40 -20.14
C GLU A 152 8.59 10.27 -19.76
N ASP A 153 8.36 9.63 -18.60
CA ASP A 153 9.13 8.51 -18.07
C ASP A 153 8.24 7.58 -17.20
N ASN A 154 8.83 6.51 -16.68
CA ASN A 154 8.17 5.57 -15.77
C ASN A 154 8.37 5.91 -14.29
N VAL A 155 8.89 7.09 -13.94
CA VAL A 155 9.17 7.45 -12.55
C VAL A 155 7.99 8.23 -11.99
N TYR A 156 7.15 7.53 -11.22
CA TYR A 156 6.00 8.16 -10.54
C TYR A 156 6.42 9.33 -9.64
N LYS A 157 7.48 9.16 -8.87
CA LYS A 157 7.98 10.21 -7.99
C LYS A 157 9.45 10.02 -7.66
N SER A 158 10.19 11.12 -7.69
CA SER A 158 11.52 11.25 -7.10
C SER A 158 11.52 12.22 -5.92
N LEU A 159 12.20 11.86 -4.85
CA LEU A 159 12.34 12.65 -3.63
C LEU A 159 13.80 12.63 -3.16
N ARG A 160 14.21 13.70 -2.47
CA ARG A 160 15.58 13.87 -1.97
C ARG A 160 15.62 14.51 -0.59
N ILE A 161 16.54 14.04 0.25
CA ILE A 161 16.99 14.75 1.46
C ILE A 161 18.46 15.12 1.30
N ARG A 162 18.79 16.34 1.72
CA ARG A 162 20.15 16.85 1.85
C ARG A 162 20.27 17.57 3.19
N LYS A 163 21.20 17.14 4.04
CA LYS A 163 21.51 17.73 5.35
C LYS A 163 23.02 17.68 5.54
N GLY A 164 23.62 18.79 5.97
CA GLY A 164 25.06 18.86 6.24
C GLY A 164 25.94 18.69 5.00
N ASP A 165 27.19 18.32 5.23
CA ASP A 165 28.23 18.07 4.23
C ASP A 165 28.61 16.58 4.26
N LEU A 166 28.22 15.86 3.20
CA LEU A 166 28.41 14.41 3.14
C LEU A 166 29.89 14.02 3.09
N GLU A 167 30.71 14.79 2.37
CA GLU A 167 32.13 14.50 2.20
C GLU A 167 32.85 14.67 3.54
N ALA A 168 32.66 15.81 4.19
CA ALA A 168 33.20 16.07 5.53
C ALA A 168 32.71 15.03 6.56
N GLY A 169 31.47 14.57 6.45
CA GLY A 169 30.92 13.53 7.32
C GLY A 169 31.61 12.17 7.17
N PHE A 170 31.94 11.77 5.93
CA PHE A 170 32.68 10.53 5.70
C PHE A 170 34.18 10.66 6.00
N GLU A 171 34.79 11.83 5.79
CA GLU A 171 36.17 12.10 6.21
C GLU A 171 36.35 12.03 7.74
N ALA A 172 35.33 12.44 8.49
CA ALA A 172 35.30 12.34 9.95
C ALA A 172 35.00 10.93 10.48
N ALA A 173 34.65 9.98 9.61
CA ALA A 173 34.35 8.61 9.99
C ALA A 173 35.66 7.80 10.14
N ASP A 174 35.80 7.07 11.24
CA ASP A 174 36.87 6.08 11.40
C ASP A 174 36.51 4.74 10.75
N LEU A 175 35.21 4.50 10.56
CA LEU A 175 34.63 3.29 10.01
C LEU A 175 33.45 3.64 9.12
N VAL A 176 33.34 2.97 7.97
CA VAL A 176 32.17 3.03 7.08
C VAL A 176 31.65 1.62 6.84
N VAL A 177 30.33 1.43 6.98
CA VAL A 177 29.66 0.18 6.63
C VAL A 177 28.72 0.39 5.46
N GLU A 178 28.71 -0.57 4.53
CA GLU A 178 27.87 -0.54 3.35
C GLU A 178 26.85 -1.70 3.37
N GLY A 179 25.71 -1.50 2.73
CA GLY A 179 24.66 -2.51 2.63
C GLY A 179 23.76 -2.29 1.43
N GLU A 180 23.35 -3.40 0.84
CA GLU A 180 22.24 -3.47 -0.10
C GLU A 180 21.15 -4.36 0.52
N TYR A 181 19.92 -3.84 0.57
CA TYR A 181 18.79 -4.48 1.21
C TYR A 181 17.63 -4.55 0.24
N HIS A 182 16.98 -5.72 0.20
CA HIS A 182 15.77 -5.95 -0.58
C HIS A 182 14.64 -6.33 0.36
N THR A 183 13.46 -5.73 0.16
CA THR A 183 12.23 -6.15 0.85
C THR A 183 11.24 -6.67 -0.18
N PRO A 184 10.54 -7.79 0.10
CA PRO A 184 9.60 -8.38 -0.83
C PRO A 184 8.29 -7.60 -0.85
N VAL A 185 7.46 -7.92 -1.84
CA VAL A 185 6.04 -7.58 -1.83
C VAL A 185 5.35 -8.28 -0.65
N GLN A 186 4.37 -7.62 -0.03
CA GLN A 186 3.58 -8.17 1.07
C GLN A 186 2.08 -7.98 0.83
N GLU A 187 1.31 -9.06 0.98
CA GLU A 187 -0.15 -9.08 0.98
C GLU A 187 -0.70 -8.78 2.38
N HIS A 188 -1.73 -7.94 2.47
CA HIS A 188 -2.40 -7.54 3.70
C HIS A 188 -3.12 -8.70 4.38
N ALA A 189 -3.72 -9.58 3.57
CA ALA A 189 -4.44 -10.78 4.00
C ALA A 189 -5.51 -10.51 5.08
N TYR A 190 -6.22 -9.39 4.99
CA TYR A 190 -7.41 -9.17 5.81
C TYR A 190 -8.48 -10.23 5.47
N LEU A 191 -9.19 -10.71 6.49
CA LEU A 191 -10.01 -11.92 6.38
C LEU A 191 -11.24 -11.73 5.48
N GLU A 192 -11.84 -10.55 5.49
CA GLU A 192 -12.96 -10.19 4.60
C GLU A 192 -12.42 -9.74 3.24
N PRO A 193 -12.66 -10.47 2.12
CA PRO A 193 -12.33 -9.99 0.79
C PRO A 193 -13.11 -8.72 0.40
N GLU A 194 -12.84 -8.19 -0.78
CA GLU A 194 -13.60 -7.08 -1.36
C GLU A 194 -15.05 -7.51 -1.55
N ALA A 195 -15.98 -6.79 -0.93
CA ALA A 195 -17.40 -7.11 -0.97
C ALA A 195 -18.23 -5.85 -0.73
N GLY A 196 -19.50 -5.89 -1.11
CA GLY A 196 -20.45 -4.85 -0.76
C GLY A 196 -21.81 -4.97 -1.41
N LEU A 197 -22.62 -3.94 -1.21
CA LEU A 197 -23.92 -3.74 -1.82
C LEU A 197 -24.02 -2.32 -2.40
N ALA A 198 -24.45 -2.17 -3.65
CA ALA A 198 -24.71 -0.89 -4.29
C ALA A 198 -26.18 -0.78 -4.70
N PHE A 199 -26.75 0.42 -4.67
CA PHE A 199 -28.14 0.69 -5.04
C PHE A 199 -28.37 2.18 -5.30
N ILE A 200 -29.47 2.52 -5.96
CA ILE A 200 -29.97 3.90 -6.03
C ILE A 200 -30.85 4.14 -4.80
N ASP A 201 -30.56 5.19 -4.01
CA ASP A 201 -31.33 5.50 -2.81
C ASP A 201 -32.58 6.36 -3.09
N ASP A 202 -33.34 6.66 -2.04
CA ASP A 202 -34.58 7.44 -2.10
C ASP A 202 -34.38 8.91 -2.52
N GLN A 203 -33.13 9.37 -2.54
CA GLN A 203 -32.71 10.69 -3.01
C GLN A 203 -32.08 10.61 -4.41
N ASP A 204 -32.25 9.49 -5.11
CA ASP A 204 -31.77 9.26 -6.47
C ASP A 204 -30.23 9.32 -6.59
N ARG A 205 -29.53 8.90 -5.53
CA ARG A 205 -28.06 8.86 -5.48
C ARG A 205 -27.53 7.46 -5.69
N VAL A 206 -26.39 7.36 -6.36
CA VAL A 206 -25.56 6.15 -6.39
C VAL A 206 -25.01 5.90 -4.98
N THR A 207 -25.54 4.88 -4.31
CA THR A 207 -25.15 4.52 -2.94
C THR A 207 -24.33 3.24 -2.94
N ILE A 208 -23.17 3.27 -2.30
CA ILE A 208 -22.25 2.14 -2.20
C ILE A 208 -21.97 1.86 -0.73
N ALA A 209 -22.33 0.65 -0.30
CA ALA A 209 -22.05 0.12 1.02
C ALA A 209 -20.93 -0.93 0.93
N ALA A 210 -19.69 -0.51 1.16
CA ALA A 210 -18.49 -1.33 1.05
C ALA A 210 -17.45 -0.91 2.11
N ALA A 211 -16.54 -1.82 2.45
CA ALA A 211 -15.47 -1.54 3.39
C ALA A 211 -14.37 -0.71 2.74
N GLY A 212 -14.13 0.49 3.27
CA GLY A 212 -13.14 1.47 2.81
C GLY A 212 -12.44 2.18 3.97
N GLN A 213 -11.43 3.00 3.66
CA GLN A 213 -10.69 3.78 4.67
C GLN A 213 -10.90 5.29 4.52
N TRP A 214 -11.40 5.79 3.39
CA TRP A 214 -11.42 7.22 3.10
C TRP A 214 -12.65 7.66 2.30
N SER A 215 -13.83 7.56 2.91
CA SER A 215 -15.13 7.79 2.26
C SER A 215 -15.24 9.09 1.44
N PHE A 216 -14.59 10.18 1.86
CA PHE A 216 -14.61 11.46 1.12
C PHE A 216 -13.85 11.40 -0.21
N ASP A 217 -12.68 10.76 -0.26
CA ASP A 217 -11.90 10.63 -1.49
C ASP A 217 -12.42 9.48 -2.35
N GLU A 218 -13.00 8.44 -1.74
CA GLU A 218 -13.76 7.41 -2.46
C GLU A 218 -14.95 8.04 -3.21
N GLN A 219 -15.76 8.85 -2.51
CA GLN A 219 -16.88 9.59 -3.12
C GLN A 219 -16.42 10.47 -4.28
N LYS A 220 -15.30 11.20 -4.11
CA LYS A 220 -14.77 12.08 -5.14
C LYS A 220 -14.36 11.31 -6.39
N GLN A 221 -13.65 10.20 -6.23
CA GLN A 221 -13.20 9.37 -7.36
C GLN A 221 -14.39 8.73 -8.09
N ILE A 222 -15.36 8.18 -7.36
CA ILE A 222 -16.54 7.56 -7.96
C ILE A 222 -17.39 8.60 -8.70
N ALA A 223 -17.64 9.76 -8.09
CA ALA A 223 -18.35 10.85 -8.76
C ALA A 223 -17.64 11.28 -10.05
N HIS A 224 -16.31 11.41 -10.01
CA HIS A 224 -15.50 11.72 -11.19
C HIS A 224 -15.68 10.68 -12.31
N SER A 225 -15.47 9.40 -12.02
CA SER A 225 -15.52 8.36 -13.06
C SER A 225 -16.92 8.15 -13.63
N LEU A 226 -17.97 8.41 -12.84
CA LEU A 226 -19.36 8.35 -13.28
C LEU A 226 -19.84 9.64 -13.95
N GLY A 227 -19.03 10.70 -14.00
CA GLY A 227 -19.44 12.01 -14.53
C GLY A 227 -20.56 12.67 -13.72
N LEU A 228 -20.61 12.43 -12.41
CA LEU A 228 -21.62 12.93 -11.48
C LEU A 228 -21.07 14.00 -10.54
N GLU A 229 -21.97 14.81 -10.00
CA GLU A 229 -21.65 15.69 -8.87
C GLU A 229 -21.50 14.86 -7.58
N ARG A 230 -20.68 15.37 -6.65
CA ARG A 230 -20.33 14.62 -5.43
C ARG A 230 -21.52 14.28 -4.55
N ASP A 231 -22.54 15.13 -4.51
CA ASP A 231 -23.75 14.94 -3.72
C ASP A 231 -24.70 13.89 -4.31
N GLN A 232 -24.48 13.47 -5.56
CA GLN A 232 -25.17 12.35 -6.22
C GLN A 232 -24.56 10.98 -5.88
N VAL A 233 -23.47 10.94 -5.10
CA VAL A 233 -22.79 9.72 -4.67
C VAL A 233 -22.76 9.64 -3.14
N ARG A 234 -23.13 8.49 -2.59
CA ARG A 234 -23.14 8.22 -1.14
C ARG A 234 -22.32 6.98 -0.81
N ILE A 235 -21.38 7.12 0.12
CA ILE A 235 -20.55 6.01 0.61
C ILE A 235 -20.97 5.66 2.04
N ILE A 236 -21.16 4.37 2.30
CA ILE A 236 -21.47 3.81 3.61
C ILE A 236 -20.39 2.78 3.92
N HIS A 237 -19.69 2.93 5.04
CA HIS A 237 -18.78 1.90 5.55
C HIS A 237 -19.51 1.01 6.56
N PRO A 238 -19.76 -0.27 6.25
CA PRO A 238 -20.29 -1.25 7.20
C PRO A 238 -19.24 -1.63 8.26
N THR A 239 -19.46 -2.73 8.97
CA THR A 239 -18.37 -3.34 9.76
C THR A 239 -17.24 -3.76 8.82
N ILE A 240 -16.00 -3.43 9.17
CA ILE A 240 -14.82 -3.71 8.32
C ILE A 240 -14.02 -4.88 8.90
N GLY A 241 -13.82 -5.92 8.11
CA GLY A 241 -13.08 -7.15 8.41
C GLY A 241 -11.57 -7.06 8.21
N GLY A 242 -11.00 -5.91 8.58
CA GLY A 242 -9.58 -5.58 8.37
C GLY A 242 -9.33 -4.78 7.10
N ALA A 243 -8.20 -4.09 7.08
CA ALA A 243 -7.77 -3.27 5.94
C ALA A 243 -6.24 -3.19 5.88
N PHE A 244 -5.62 -2.78 7.00
CA PHE A 244 -4.16 -2.64 7.11
C PHE A 244 -3.54 -1.75 6.01
N GLY A 245 -4.29 -0.82 5.43
CA GLY A 245 -3.89 0.01 4.27
C GLY A 245 -4.45 -0.51 2.93
N GLY A 246 -4.83 -1.77 2.81
CA GLY A 246 -5.29 -2.35 1.54
C GLY A 246 -6.65 -1.87 1.05
N ARG A 247 -7.36 -1.05 1.85
CA ARG A 247 -8.63 -0.42 1.47
C ARG A 247 -8.53 1.12 1.44
N GLU A 248 -7.31 1.65 1.26
CA GLU A 248 -7.06 3.08 1.07
C GLU A 248 -7.29 3.51 -0.38
N ASP A 249 -6.78 2.73 -1.33
CA ASP A 249 -7.08 2.85 -2.75
C ASP A 249 -8.34 2.04 -3.11
N LEU A 250 -9.03 2.41 -4.19
CA LEU A 250 -10.28 1.77 -4.63
C LEU A 250 -10.03 0.45 -5.37
N SER A 251 -10.94 -0.51 -5.21
CA SER A 251 -10.90 -1.80 -5.91
C SER A 251 -12.20 -2.06 -6.70
N ILE A 252 -13.31 -2.27 -5.99
CA ILE A 252 -14.62 -2.58 -6.59
C ILE A 252 -15.52 -1.36 -6.74
N GLN A 253 -15.28 -0.30 -5.99
CA GLN A 253 -16.30 0.72 -5.71
C GLN A 253 -16.74 1.47 -6.97
N VAL A 254 -15.82 1.78 -7.89
CA VAL A 254 -16.15 2.54 -9.11
C VAL A 254 -17.02 1.72 -10.06
N VAL A 255 -16.58 0.51 -10.44
CA VAL A 255 -17.36 -0.40 -11.31
C VAL A 255 -18.69 -0.79 -10.67
N PHE A 256 -18.73 -0.84 -9.34
CA PHE A 256 -19.95 -1.16 -8.60
C PHE A 256 -20.98 -0.02 -8.62
N GLY A 257 -20.52 1.22 -8.48
CA GLY A 257 -21.34 2.40 -8.71
C GLY A 257 -21.81 2.51 -10.16
N LEU A 258 -20.94 2.17 -11.11
CA LEU A 258 -21.28 2.16 -12.53
C LEU A 258 -22.42 1.20 -12.85
N ALA A 259 -22.40 -0.01 -12.28
CA ALA A 259 -23.44 -1.02 -12.47
C ALA A 259 -24.84 -0.49 -12.12
N VAL A 260 -25.02 0.07 -10.93
CA VAL A 260 -26.33 0.59 -10.52
C VAL A 260 -26.71 1.86 -11.25
N TYR A 261 -25.73 2.66 -11.68
CA TYR A 261 -25.96 3.85 -12.48
C TYR A 261 -26.49 3.49 -13.87
N ARG A 262 -25.88 2.52 -14.57
CA ARG A 262 -26.33 2.05 -15.88
C ARG A 262 -27.66 1.30 -15.82
N LEU A 263 -27.87 0.46 -14.80
CA LEU A 263 -29.18 -0.18 -14.57
C LEU A 263 -30.30 0.85 -14.38
N ARG A 264 -30.03 1.93 -13.65
CA ARG A 264 -30.99 3.04 -13.46
C ARG A 264 -31.37 3.69 -14.79
N GLU A 265 -30.41 3.91 -15.69
CA GLU A 265 -30.69 4.49 -17.02
C GLU A 265 -31.63 3.59 -17.85
N GLU A 266 -31.54 2.28 -17.66
CA GLU A 266 -32.45 1.27 -18.24
C GLU A 266 -33.77 1.11 -17.46
N GLY A 267 -34.01 1.92 -16.42
CA GLY A 267 -35.21 1.85 -15.58
C GLY A 267 -35.22 0.70 -14.56
N ILE A 268 -34.08 0.06 -14.32
CA ILE A 268 -33.93 -1.05 -13.38
C ILE A 268 -33.33 -0.52 -12.06
N LEU A 269 -34.14 -0.53 -10.99
CA LEU A 269 -33.73 -0.05 -9.66
C LEU A 269 -33.40 -1.20 -8.69
N ARG A 270 -32.78 -2.26 -9.21
CA ARG A 270 -32.40 -3.44 -8.43
C ARG A 270 -31.02 -3.22 -7.80
N PRO A 271 -30.83 -3.49 -6.49
CA PRO A 271 -29.51 -3.45 -5.87
C PRO A 271 -28.56 -4.46 -6.52
N VAL A 272 -27.26 -4.19 -6.48
CA VAL A 272 -26.23 -5.12 -6.96
C VAL A 272 -25.34 -5.51 -5.79
N LYS A 273 -24.99 -6.79 -5.68
CA LYS A 273 -24.06 -7.34 -4.70
C LYS A 273 -22.80 -7.85 -5.40
N ILE A 274 -21.65 -7.68 -4.76
CA ILE A 274 -20.40 -8.33 -5.17
C ILE A 274 -19.67 -8.88 -3.95
N VAL A 275 -19.05 -10.04 -4.12
CA VAL A 275 -18.08 -10.62 -3.19
C VAL A 275 -16.96 -11.23 -4.04
N TRP A 276 -15.75 -10.74 -3.89
CA TRP A 276 -14.58 -11.35 -4.51
C TRP A 276 -14.18 -12.61 -3.77
N SER A 277 -13.71 -13.60 -4.52
CA SER A 277 -12.95 -14.72 -3.97
C SER A 277 -11.61 -14.23 -3.41
N ARG A 278 -10.94 -15.09 -2.63
CA ARG A 278 -9.60 -14.78 -2.11
C ARG A 278 -8.57 -14.59 -3.23
N GLU A 279 -8.69 -15.34 -4.32
CA GLU A 279 -7.78 -15.23 -5.47
C GLU A 279 -7.93 -13.86 -6.14
N GLU A 280 -9.17 -13.45 -6.42
CA GLU A 280 -9.48 -12.14 -6.99
C GLU A 280 -8.99 -11.00 -6.09
N SER A 281 -9.18 -11.11 -4.78
CA SER A 281 -8.59 -10.19 -3.80
C SER A 281 -7.07 -10.09 -3.99
N ILE A 282 -6.35 -11.21 -3.91
CA ILE A 282 -4.88 -11.22 -4.01
C ILE A 282 -4.37 -10.58 -5.31
N ILE A 283 -5.07 -10.72 -6.45
CA ILE A 283 -4.62 -10.11 -7.71
C ILE A 283 -5.14 -8.70 -7.93
N GLY A 284 -6.29 -8.32 -7.35
CA GLY A 284 -7.07 -7.14 -7.71
C GLY A 284 -6.85 -5.91 -6.85
N HIS A 285 -6.35 -6.04 -5.61
CA HIS A 285 -5.96 -4.88 -4.78
C HIS A 285 -4.44 -4.73 -4.68
N HIS A 286 -3.96 -3.55 -4.29
CA HIS A 286 -2.53 -3.25 -4.21
C HIS A 286 -1.80 -4.02 -3.12
N LYS A 287 -0.47 -3.97 -3.14
CA LYS A 287 0.39 -4.63 -2.14
C LYS A 287 1.33 -3.65 -1.47
N ARG A 288 2.04 -4.10 -0.43
CA ARG A 288 3.26 -3.38 -0.01
C ARG A 288 4.27 -3.43 -1.15
N HIS A 289 4.82 -2.27 -1.51
CA HIS A 289 5.94 -2.14 -2.44
C HIS A 289 7.16 -2.97 -2.03
N ALA A 290 7.77 -3.63 -3.01
CA ALA A 290 9.14 -4.10 -2.90
C ALA A 290 10.12 -2.92 -3.01
N TYR A 291 11.18 -2.93 -2.20
CA TYR A 291 12.20 -1.88 -2.17
C TYR A 291 13.58 -2.48 -2.38
N HIS A 292 14.40 -1.77 -3.14
CA HIS A 292 15.85 -1.94 -3.23
C HIS A 292 16.51 -0.73 -2.60
N ILE A 293 17.30 -0.95 -1.55
CA ILE A 293 17.92 0.12 -0.75
C ILE A 293 19.41 -0.12 -0.67
N LYS A 294 20.19 0.77 -1.27
CA LYS A 294 21.66 0.81 -1.12
C LYS A 294 22.03 1.91 -0.16
N THR A 295 22.90 1.62 0.79
CA THR A 295 23.20 2.57 1.86
C THR A 295 24.61 2.38 2.41
N ARG A 296 25.23 3.48 2.81
CA ARG A 296 26.49 3.48 3.54
C ARG A 296 26.49 4.49 4.67
N TRP A 297 26.95 4.07 5.83
CA TRP A 297 26.92 4.85 7.08
C TRP A 297 28.33 4.95 7.65
N GLY A 298 28.73 6.15 8.03
CA GLY A 298 30.00 6.45 8.67
C GLY A 298 29.82 6.64 10.18
N ALA A 299 30.77 6.13 10.97
CA ALA A 299 30.85 6.39 12.39
C ALA A 299 32.30 6.53 12.87
N THR A 300 32.48 7.24 13.97
CA THR A 300 33.75 7.30 14.71
C THR A 300 33.98 6.02 15.52
N ARG A 301 35.20 5.79 16.00
CA ARG A 301 35.54 4.63 16.87
C ARG A 301 34.78 4.62 18.18
N ASP A 302 34.40 5.78 18.70
CA ASP A 302 33.58 5.88 19.89
C ASP A 302 32.08 5.69 19.57
N GLY A 303 31.69 5.43 18.32
CA GLY A 303 30.34 5.07 17.94
C GLY A 303 29.40 6.25 17.69
N MET A 304 29.91 7.45 17.41
CA MET A 304 29.09 8.55 16.92
C MET A 304 28.90 8.44 15.41
N ILE A 305 27.65 8.47 14.93
CA ILE A 305 27.35 8.44 13.50
C ILE A 305 27.66 9.81 12.90
N THR A 306 28.44 9.82 11.82
CA THR A 306 28.90 11.06 11.17
C THR A 306 28.18 11.33 9.86
N ALA A 307 27.85 10.29 9.09
CA ALA A 307 27.23 10.42 7.78
C ALA A 307 26.32 9.22 7.43
N ALA A 308 25.29 9.49 6.64
CA ALA A 308 24.48 8.46 5.98
C ALA A 308 24.19 8.86 4.52
N GLU A 309 24.51 7.95 3.59
CA GLU A 309 24.07 8.04 2.20
C GLU A 309 23.14 6.88 1.89
N VAL A 310 21.98 7.15 1.30
CA VAL A 310 20.95 6.16 0.98
C VAL A 310 20.41 6.39 -0.43
N ASP A 311 20.35 5.34 -1.24
CA ASP A 311 19.68 5.27 -2.53
C ASP A 311 18.53 4.27 -2.45
N ILE A 312 17.32 4.70 -2.80
CA ILE A 312 16.09 3.93 -2.68
C ILE A 312 15.42 3.84 -4.05
N VAL A 313 15.15 2.61 -4.49
CA VAL A 313 14.27 2.34 -5.63
C VAL A 313 13.12 1.46 -5.16
N ALA A 314 11.91 1.99 -5.26
CA ALA A 314 10.67 1.27 -4.96
C ALA A 314 9.99 0.82 -6.26
N ASP A 315 9.51 -0.42 -6.25
CA ASP A 315 8.66 -0.94 -7.32
C ASP A 315 7.21 -0.51 -7.06
N GLY A 316 6.70 0.41 -7.89
CA GLY A 316 5.37 0.99 -7.79
C GLY A 316 4.26 0.12 -8.40
N GLY A 317 4.61 -0.90 -9.18
CA GLY A 317 3.63 -1.63 -9.99
C GLY A 317 2.98 -0.75 -11.06
N ALA A 318 1.80 -1.15 -11.52
CA ALA A 318 1.20 -0.61 -12.75
C ALA A 318 0.57 0.78 -12.63
N TYR A 319 0.22 1.23 -11.42
CA TYR A 319 -0.47 2.49 -11.17
C TYR A 319 0.08 3.20 -9.94
N MET A 320 -0.04 4.52 -9.88
CA MET A 320 0.52 5.37 -8.83
C MET A 320 0.01 4.99 -7.44
N TYR A 321 -1.31 4.84 -7.29
CA TYR A 321 -1.96 4.60 -5.99
C TYR A 321 -1.42 5.59 -4.96
N THR A 322 -1.07 5.16 -3.75
CA THR A 322 -0.41 5.98 -2.72
C THR A 322 1.13 5.97 -2.76
N SER A 323 1.74 5.51 -3.87
CA SER A 323 3.20 5.29 -4.00
C SER A 323 4.06 6.51 -3.64
N ASN A 324 3.65 7.71 -4.06
CA ASN A 324 4.37 8.95 -3.75
C ASN A 324 4.49 9.21 -2.23
N LYS A 325 3.43 8.94 -1.47
CA LYS A 325 3.39 9.10 -0.01
C LYS A 325 4.12 7.96 0.70
N VAL A 326 4.02 6.73 0.17
CA VAL A 326 4.76 5.57 0.70
C VAL A 326 6.26 5.82 0.58
N LEU A 327 6.72 6.30 -0.59
CA LEU A 327 8.13 6.67 -0.83
C LEU A 327 8.62 7.74 0.14
N ALA A 328 7.83 8.79 0.37
CA ALA A 328 8.18 9.86 1.31
C ALA A 328 8.45 9.34 2.73
N ASN A 329 7.62 8.41 3.20
CA ASN A 329 7.80 7.80 4.52
C ASN A 329 9.01 6.88 4.61
N ALA A 330 9.27 6.08 3.57
CA ALA A 330 10.46 5.23 3.51
C ALA A 330 11.74 6.07 3.53
N LEU A 331 11.74 7.17 2.77
CA LEU A 331 12.83 8.14 2.73
C LEU A 331 13.11 8.74 4.12
N ILE A 332 12.10 9.20 4.87
CA ILE A 332 12.30 9.73 6.23
C ILE A 332 12.77 8.62 7.20
N SER A 333 12.20 7.42 7.08
CA SER A 333 12.49 6.31 7.98
C SER A 333 13.85 5.66 7.72
N SER A 334 14.50 5.96 6.58
CA SER A 334 15.81 5.41 6.19
C SER A 334 16.98 5.89 7.04
N THR A 335 16.77 6.90 7.89
CA THR A 335 17.71 7.34 8.95
C THR A 335 17.20 7.06 10.37
N SER A 336 16.04 6.40 10.49
CA SER A 336 15.39 6.02 11.75
C SER A 336 15.34 7.19 12.76
N VAL A 337 15.58 6.90 14.04
CA VAL A 337 15.48 7.83 15.16
C VAL A 337 16.83 8.41 15.60
N TYR A 338 17.82 8.46 14.70
CA TYR A 338 19.20 8.83 15.06
C TYR A 338 19.56 10.25 14.64
N ASN A 339 20.37 10.91 15.46
CA ASN A 339 20.96 12.19 15.14
C ASN A 339 22.16 11.99 14.20
N ILE A 340 21.91 12.12 12.90
CA ILE A 340 22.94 12.02 11.86
C ILE A 340 23.22 13.43 11.32
N PRO A 341 24.44 13.97 11.48
CA PRO A 341 24.76 15.33 11.06
C PRO A 341 24.70 15.52 9.54
N ASN A 342 25.19 14.54 8.78
CA ASN A 342 25.33 14.63 7.33
C ASN A 342 24.53 13.52 6.64
N VAL A 343 23.54 13.89 5.84
CA VAL A 343 22.60 12.96 5.21
C VAL A 343 22.39 13.31 3.75
N LYS A 344 22.55 12.31 2.87
CA LYS A 344 22.12 12.34 1.48
C LYS A 344 21.21 11.16 1.22
N ILE A 345 19.95 11.42 0.89
CA ILE A 345 19.01 10.37 0.48
C ILE A 345 18.45 10.73 -0.88
N ASP A 346 18.52 9.78 -1.82
CA ASP A 346 17.87 9.82 -3.11
C ASP A 346 16.87 8.67 -3.18
N ALA A 347 15.63 8.95 -3.54
CA ALA A 347 14.58 7.95 -3.60
C ALA A 347 13.71 8.14 -4.82
N GLN A 348 13.34 7.04 -5.46
CA GLN A 348 12.38 7.01 -6.56
C GLN A 348 11.43 5.82 -6.45
N VAL A 349 10.21 6.00 -6.93
CA VAL A 349 9.23 4.93 -7.14
C VAL A 349 8.88 4.85 -8.61
N VAL A 350 8.94 3.64 -9.16
CA VAL A 350 8.99 3.39 -10.61
C VAL A 350 7.86 2.46 -11.02
N ALA A 351 7.21 2.76 -12.14
CA ALA A 351 6.15 1.97 -12.73
C ALA A 351 6.68 0.64 -13.28
N THR A 352 5.95 -0.47 -13.07
CA THR A 352 6.25 -1.80 -13.62
C THR A 352 4.97 -2.54 -13.96
N ASN A 353 5.02 -3.65 -14.70
CA ASN A 353 3.85 -4.49 -15.00
C ASN A 353 3.43 -5.41 -13.84
N LYS A 354 3.89 -5.14 -12.61
CA LYS A 354 3.48 -5.89 -11.42
C LYS A 354 2.23 -5.28 -10.81
N VAL A 355 1.59 -6.05 -9.91
CA VAL A 355 0.46 -5.57 -9.10
C VAL A 355 0.84 -4.23 -8.44
N PRO A 356 -0.02 -3.20 -8.52
CA PRO A 356 0.24 -1.89 -7.94
C PRO A 356 0.71 -1.98 -6.48
N GLY A 357 1.69 -1.15 -6.15
CA GLY A 357 2.09 -0.91 -4.77
C GLY A 357 1.24 0.21 -4.18
N GLY A 358 0.85 0.07 -2.91
CA GLY A 358 0.12 1.10 -2.20
C GLY A 358 0.30 1.00 -0.70
N ALA A 359 -0.69 1.50 0.02
CA ALA A 359 -0.67 1.57 1.46
C ALA A 359 -0.65 0.19 2.12
N PHE A 360 0.31 -0.05 3.02
CA PHE A 360 0.30 -1.18 3.96
C PHE A 360 0.80 -0.67 5.31
N ARG A 361 0.14 -1.01 6.42
CA ARG A 361 0.51 -0.73 7.83
C ARG A 361 2.00 -0.46 8.04
N GLY A 362 2.32 0.74 8.50
CA GLY A 362 3.70 1.26 8.60
C GLY A 362 4.10 2.13 7.41
N PHE A 363 3.53 1.86 6.23
CA PHE A 363 3.45 2.73 5.05
C PHE A 363 4.81 3.34 4.69
N GLY A 364 5.67 2.55 4.04
CA GLY A 364 7.07 2.88 3.71
C GLY A 364 8.04 2.78 4.88
N GLY A 365 7.57 3.07 6.10
CA GLY A 365 8.37 3.05 7.32
C GLY A 365 9.10 1.73 7.58
N PRO A 366 8.45 0.55 7.48
CA PRO A 366 9.11 -0.74 7.67
C PRO A 366 10.31 -0.96 6.73
N GLN A 367 10.20 -0.58 5.45
CA GLN A 367 11.29 -0.74 4.50
C GLN A 367 12.49 0.15 4.85
N GLY A 368 12.25 1.44 5.11
CA GLY A 368 13.30 2.38 5.51
C GLY A 368 13.95 2.00 6.85
N ALA A 369 13.14 1.67 7.85
CA ALA A 369 13.62 1.26 9.17
C ALA A 369 14.42 -0.06 9.12
N PHE A 370 14.01 -1.03 8.30
CA PHE A 370 14.77 -2.27 8.12
C PHE A 370 16.21 -1.99 7.64
N ALA A 371 16.38 -1.12 6.64
CA ALA A 371 17.70 -0.74 6.16
C ALA A 371 18.50 0.01 7.23
N ALA A 372 17.90 1.02 7.88
CA ALA A 372 18.57 1.82 8.91
C ALA A 372 19.01 0.96 10.11
N GLU A 373 18.13 0.10 10.63
CA GLU A 373 18.44 -0.74 11.79
C GLU A 373 19.42 -1.87 11.46
N SER A 374 19.45 -2.32 10.20
CA SER A 374 20.49 -3.22 9.72
C SER A 374 21.86 -2.54 9.67
N GLN A 375 21.92 -1.27 9.25
CA GLN A 375 23.17 -0.48 9.30
C GLN A 375 23.64 -0.27 10.74
N MET A 376 22.73 0.03 11.67
CA MET A 376 23.06 0.13 13.10
C MET A 376 23.66 -1.16 13.66
N ASN A 377 23.11 -2.32 13.28
CA ASN A 377 23.65 -3.60 13.72
C ASN A 377 25.03 -3.88 13.12
N LYS A 378 25.27 -3.54 11.85
CA LYS A 378 26.60 -3.64 11.21
C LYS A 378 27.63 -2.73 11.87
N LEU A 379 27.25 -1.50 12.18
CA LEU A 379 28.12 -0.56 12.91
C LEU A 379 28.47 -1.12 14.29
N ALA A 380 27.47 -1.60 15.05
CA ALA A 380 27.69 -2.17 16.37
C ALA A 380 28.66 -3.36 16.33
N GLU A 381 28.48 -4.27 15.37
CA GLU A 381 29.36 -5.42 15.16
C GLU A 381 30.80 -5.01 14.83
N GLN A 382 30.99 -4.10 13.87
CA GLN A 382 32.31 -3.66 13.42
C GLN A 382 33.05 -2.82 14.48
N LEU A 383 32.31 -2.06 15.29
CA LEU A 383 32.87 -1.29 16.41
C LEU A 383 33.12 -2.15 17.66
N GLY A 384 32.60 -3.39 17.70
CA GLY A 384 32.58 -4.20 18.92
C GLY A 384 31.77 -3.57 20.05
N MET A 385 30.75 -2.78 19.70
CA MET A 385 29.88 -2.05 20.63
C MET A 385 28.55 -2.78 20.80
N ASP A 386 27.98 -2.74 22.01
CA ASP A 386 26.65 -3.31 22.24
C ASP A 386 25.59 -2.56 21.39
N PRO A 387 24.65 -3.27 20.73
CA PRO A 387 23.66 -2.65 19.85
C PRO A 387 22.68 -1.70 20.56
N VAL A 388 22.46 -1.84 21.88
CA VAL A 388 21.67 -0.89 22.66
C VAL A 388 22.48 0.37 22.94
N GLU A 389 23.75 0.21 23.35
CA GLU A 389 24.68 1.33 23.62
C GLU A 389 24.81 2.24 22.41
N LEU A 390 25.09 1.68 21.23
CA LEU A 390 25.25 2.46 20.00
C LEU A 390 23.99 3.26 19.67
N ARG A 391 22.81 2.67 19.86
CA ARG A 391 21.52 3.34 19.57
C ARG A 391 21.23 4.45 20.57
N VAL A 392 21.43 4.19 21.86
CA VAL A 392 21.23 5.19 22.92
C VAL A 392 22.16 6.39 22.71
N LYS A 393 23.42 6.14 22.35
CA LYS A 393 24.43 7.18 22.08
C LYS A 393 24.04 8.08 20.90
N ASN A 394 23.37 7.55 19.89
CA ASN A 394 22.96 8.29 18.69
C ASN A 394 21.48 8.70 18.67
N ALA A 395 20.71 8.40 19.70
CA ALA A 395 19.27 8.67 19.72
C ALA A 395 18.97 10.16 19.62
N MET A 396 17.96 10.52 18.82
CA MET A 396 17.43 11.87 18.81
C MET A 396 16.82 12.23 20.17
N ASN A 397 17.02 13.48 20.58
CA ASN A 397 16.41 14.10 21.76
C ASN A 397 15.53 15.29 21.35
N LYS A 398 14.91 15.95 22.33
CA LYS A 398 14.00 17.09 22.12
C LYS A 398 14.62 18.28 21.35
N ASP A 399 15.95 18.42 21.40
CA ASP A 399 16.70 19.50 20.77
C ASP A 399 17.25 19.06 19.40
N SER A 400 17.04 17.79 19.01
CA SER A 400 17.48 17.24 17.73
C SER A 400 16.53 17.61 16.60
N LEU A 401 17.10 17.78 15.41
CA LEU A 401 16.35 17.88 14.16
C LEU A 401 16.46 16.58 13.37
N THR A 402 15.34 16.17 12.78
CA THR A 402 15.27 15.01 11.88
C THR A 402 16.12 15.23 10.62
N SER A 403 16.21 14.21 9.76
CA SER A 403 16.88 14.30 8.47
C SER A 403 16.24 15.34 7.52
N VAL A 404 14.96 15.70 7.73
CA VAL A 404 14.26 16.79 7.02
C VAL A 404 14.34 18.14 7.74
N GLN A 405 15.21 18.27 8.75
CA GLN A 405 15.42 19.49 9.55
C GLN A 405 14.18 19.98 10.31
N SER A 406 13.25 19.07 10.63
CA SER A 406 12.12 19.36 11.52
C SER A 406 12.42 18.89 12.94
N PRO A 407 11.93 19.58 13.99
CA PRO A 407 12.00 19.05 15.35
C PRO A 407 11.12 17.79 15.50
N LEU A 408 11.42 16.95 16.49
CA LEU A 408 10.51 15.88 16.89
C LEU A 408 9.26 16.47 17.57
N PRO A 409 8.05 15.99 17.24
CA PRO A 409 6.83 16.48 17.87
C PRO A 409 6.69 15.98 19.32
N GLY A 410 6.43 16.91 20.25
CA GLY A 410 6.05 16.60 21.64
C GLY A 410 7.22 16.22 22.57
N VAL A 411 6.91 15.43 23.60
CA VAL A 411 7.84 14.97 24.66
C VAL A 411 8.49 13.62 24.36
N ALA A 412 8.51 13.20 23.09
CA ALA A 412 9.02 11.88 22.71
C ALA A 412 10.49 11.71 23.13
N ASN A 413 10.75 10.78 24.05
CA ASN A 413 12.07 10.47 24.56
C ASN A 413 12.54 9.11 24.01
N VAL A 414 13.22 9.15 22.87
CA VAL A 414 13.69 7.94 22.17
C VAL A 414 14.64 7.15 23.07
N THR A 415 15.54 7.82 23.77
CA THR A 415 16.50 7.21 24.70
C THR A 415 15.78 6.43 25.80
N GLU A 416 14.78 7.03 26.45
CA GLU A 416 14.03 6.36 27.52
C GLU A 416 13.31 5.10 27.01
N VAL A 417 12.72 5.16 25.79
CA VAL A 417 12.09 3.98 25.17
C VAL A 417 13.14 2.89 24.89
N LEU A 418 14.29 3.26 24.32
CA LEU A 418 15.39 2.33 24.06
C LEU A 418 15.93 1.69 25.33
N GLU A 419 16.16 2.45 26.40
CA GLU A 419 16.67 1.92 27.65
C GLU A 419 15.62 1.07 28.37
N ARG A 420 14.35 1.49 28.37
CA ARG A 420 13.27 0.74 28.99
C ARG A 420 13.04 -0.61 28.32
N CYS A 421 12.96 -0.64 26.99
CA CYS A 421 12.81 -1.88 26.24
C CYS A 421 14.01 -2.82 26.42
N ALA A 422 15.23 -2.30 26.53
CA ALA A 422 16.42 -3.11 26.83
C ALA A 422 16.35 -3.72 28.23
N HIS A 423 16.02 -2.93 29.26
CA HIS A 423 15.86 -3.39 30.65
C HIS A 423 14.79 -4.48 30.81
N GLU A 424 13.63 -4.30 30.16
CA GLU A 424 12.50 -5.24 30.23
C GLU A 424 12.71 -6.51 29.40
N SER A 425 13.79 -6.60 28.62
CA SER A 425 14.07 -7.73 27.73
C SER A 425 15.38 -8.42 28.07
N PHE A 426 16.28 -8.57 27.09
CA PHE A 426 17.45 -9.44 27.13
C PHE A 426 18.74 -8.68 27.43
N TRP A 427 18.66 -7.44 27.91
CA TRP A 427 19.82 -6.60 28.23
C TRP A 427 19.84 -6.16 29.69
N VAL A 428 21.05 -5.88 30.19
CA VAL A 428 21.32 -5.31 31.50
C VAL A 428 22.35 -4.19 31.33
N LYS A 429 22.31 -3.20 32.23
CA LYS A 429 23.31 -2.13 32.27
C LYS A 429 24.17 -2.34 33.52
N GLU A 430 25.46 -2.61 33.32
CA GLU A 430 26.44 -2.88 34.37
C GLU A 430 27.63 -1.94 34.16
N ASP A 431 28.17 -1.37 35.23
CA ASP A 431 29.31 -0.42 35.18
C ASP A 431 29.15 0.74 34.18
N GLY A 432 27.89 1.13 33.89
CA GLY A 432 27.55 2.21 32.98
C GLY A 432 27.40 1.82 31.51
N SER A 433 27.63 0.55 31.15
CA SER A 433 27.53 0.04 29.78
C SER A 433 26.44 -1.01 29.62
N TRP A 434 25.84 -1.06 28.42
CA TRP A 434 24.86 -2.09 28.08
C TRP A 434 25.51 -3.41 27.71
N HIS A 435 24.95 -4.50 28.23
CA HIS A 435 25.37 -5.85 27.93
C HIS A 435 24.16 -6.77 27.71
N LYS A 436 24.28 -7.64 26.73
CA LYS A 436 23.33 -8.73 26.50
C LYS A 436 23.42 -9.75 27.64
N LYS A 437 22.27 -10.12 28.22
CA LYS A 437 22.18 -11.19 29.22
C LYS A 437 22.64 -12.51 28.60
N PRO A 438 23.42 -13.34 29.32
CA PRO A 438 23.83 -14.64 28.81
C PRO A 438 22.62 -15.54 28.57
N LEU A 439 22.62 -16.26 27.44
CA LEU A 439 21.66 -17.33 27.19
C LEU A 439 21.90 -18.47 28.18
N ARG A 440 20.84 -19.10 28.69
CA ARG A 440 21.02 -20.27 29.57
C ARG A 440 21.52 -21.44 28.73
N SER A 441 22.41 -22.26 29.29
CA SER A 441 23.02 -23.40 28.58
C SER A 441 22.00 -24.41 28.07
N GLU A 442 20.84 -24.53 28.72
CA GLU A 442 19.72 -25.39 28.31
C GLU A 442 18.96 -24.86 27.09
N GLU A 443 19.12 -23.58 26.74
CA GLU A 443 18.36 -22.91 25.68
C GLU A 443 19.06 -22.97 24.30
N VAL A 444 20.30 -23.47 24.24
CA VAL A 444 21.15 -23.47 23.03
C VAL A 444 21.93 -24.78 22.96
N ASN A 445 22.02 -25.39 21.78
CA ASN A 445 22.91 -26.54 21.54
C ASN A 445 23.60 -26.42 20.18
N ASP A 446 24.25 -27.48 19.72
CA ASP A 446 24.99 -27.46 18.45
C ASP A 446 24.08 -27.27 17.22
N VAL A 447 22.81 -27.65 17.33
CA VAL A 447 21.80 -27.57 16.25
C VAL A 447 20.87 -26.37 16.43
N LEU A 448 20.45 -26.09 17.66
CA LEU A 448 19.56 -24.98 17.99
C LEU A 448 20.37 -23.77 18.46
N LYS A 449 20.57 -22.80 17.57
CA LYS A 449 21.15 -21.49 17.89
C LYS A 449 20.03 -20.48 18.17
N ARG A 450 20.22 -19.62 19.19
CA ARG A 450 19.29 -18.53 19.52
C ARG A 450 20.00 -17.20 19.44
N GLY A 451 19.28 -16.18 18.95
CA GLY A 451 19.74 -14.80 18.84
C GLY A 451 18.75 -13.86 19.51
N PHE A 452 19.25 -12.69 19.92
CA PHE A 452 18.42 -11.56 20.31
C PHE A 452 18.79 -10.41 19.38
N GLY A 453 17.77 -9.76 18.81
CA GLY A 453 17.92 -8.58 17.99
C GLY A 453 17.34 -7.38 18.71
N TYR A 454 17.89 -6.21 18.40
CA TYR A 454 17.39 -4.94 18.90
C TYR A 454 17.19 -3.99 17.73
N ALA A 455 16.10 -3.25 17.72
CA ALA A 455 15.76 -2.32 16.65
C ALA A 455 14.85 -1.21 17.18
N CYS A 456 14.91 -0.05 16.55
CA CYS A 456 14.00 1.06 16.78
C CYS A 456 13.32 1.52 15.49
N GLY A 457 12.15 2.13 15.61
CA GLY A 457 11.45 2.70 14.48
C GLY A 457 10.58 3.86 14.92
N ILE A 458 10.36 4.80 14.00
CA ILE A 458 9.46 5.94 14.17
C ILE A 458 8.38 5.91 13.11
N LYS A 459 7.18 6.33 13.49
CA LYS A 459 6.08 6.56 12.56
C LYS A 459 5.35 7.83 12.97
N ASN A 460 4.98 8.63 11.97
CA ASN A 460 4.16 9.82 12.18
C ASN A 460 2.77 9.46 12.70
N ILE A 461 2.14 10.41 13.40
CA ILE A 461 0.72 10.35 13.77
C ILE A 461 -0.01 11.34 12.85
N GLY A 462 -1.02 10.87 12.13
CA GLY A 462 -1.76 11.68 11.15
C GLY A 462 -1.25 11.51 9.72
N PHE A 463 -1.65 12.42 8.83
CA PHE A 463 -1.35 12.32 7.40
C PHE A 463 0.15 12.47 7.12
N SER A 464 0.62 11.72 6.11
CA SER A 464 1.95 11.92 5.53
C SER A 464 1.82 12.97 4.41
N ALA A 465 2.52 14.09 4.59
CA ALA A 465 2.50 15.22 3.64
C ALA A 465 3.09 14.86 2.28
#